data_AF-A0A1T1BX57-F1
#
_entry.id   AF-A0A1T1BX57-F1
#
_cell.length_a   1.000
_cell.length_b   1.000
_cell.length_c   1.000
_cell.angle_alpha   90.00
_cell.angle_beta   90.00
_cell.angle_gamma   90.00
#
_symmetry.space_group_name_H-M   'P 1'
#
loop_
_entity.id
_entity.type
_entity.pdbx_description
1 polymer ?
#
loop_
_entity_poly.entity_id
_entity_poly.type
_entity_poly.pdbx_seq_one_letter_code
_entity_poly.pdbx_strand_id
1 'polypeptide(L)'
;DVNYKTYQPNYLSSIDATQLPAANKPMTMFEDDEDPARMYDKKDRWFRVNEPLQIIQKEKDSIQISLYSPVALSDVKIYAKLANYDKRFVLFHFSKIPAFHRSVHQIPLVVGKNDYLLENGKTVTIDKIEGFASNEITFTTASTDPLFAKFQKIKSKHLVQFHDGYHINELGKFLPMNPVLAKEAITMIINYSYALSHPIYYDTFKNYDKYKQEQATLAGTPVNGAIDWHGNGDDTNGNYDYYTKEEIEKIYWNYLDSRTVYMAMVGGAAALGGGPLASHWESSYVRGHWLGDMSVWSHEYSHHIGFGHSSNLANSGEGGGQQEMLTHFYKYLIYLNDLPFIDPEILKGWTKTKYLNGTYNKPVFKINNNNPFLLKYKGEGKWN
;
A
#
# COMPACT_ATOMS: atom_id res chain seq x y z
N ASP A 1 2.08 37.13 49.45
CA ASP A 1 1.43 36.03 48.73
C ASP A 1 1.44 36.27 47.22
N VAL A 2 2.40 35.65 46.53
CA VAL A 2 2.44 35.69 45.06
C VAL A 2 1.42 34.66 44.56
N ASN A 3 0.30 35.15 44.05
CA ASN A 3 -0.77 34.35 43.51
C ASN A 3 -0.30 33.77 42.16
N TYR A 4 0.43 32.65 42.19
CA TYR A 4 0.72 31.86 41.00
C TYR A 4 -0.61 31.30 40.51
N LYS A 5 -1.28 32.01 39.58
CA LYS A 5 -2.28 31.39 38.73
C LYS A 5 -1.59 30.18 38.10
N THR A 6 -2.06 28.99 38.45
CA THR A 6 -1.63 27.73 37.85
C THR A 6 -1.87 27.84 36.35
N TYR A 7 -0.79 27.95 35.58
CA TYR A 7 -0.84 28.01 34.13
C TYR A 7 -1.62 26.79 33.62
N GLN A 8 -2.66 27.05 32.82
CA GLN A 8 -3.47 26.03 32.15
C GLN A 8 -3.09 26.04 30.67
N PRO A 9 -2.49 24.95 30.14
CA PRO A 9 -2.14 24.86 28.73
C PRO A 9 -3.37 25.01 27.84
N ASN A 10 -3.25 25.81 26.77
CA ASN A 10 -4.28 25.93 25.74
C ASN A 10 -3.91 25.08 24.52
N TYR A 11 -4.25 23.78 24.59
CA TYR A 11 -4.03 22.87 23.47
C TYR A 11 -5.06 23.06 22.36
N LEU A 12 -4.65 22.79 21.12
CA LEU A 12 -5.57 22.70 20.00
C LEU A 12 -6.58 21.55 20.22
N SER A 13 -7.83 21.81 19.86
CA SER A 13 -8.90 20.81 19.94
C SER A 13 -8.68 19.68 18.92
N SER A 14 -9.19 18.50 19.27
CA SER A 14 -9.22 17.36 18.34
C SER A 14 -10.11 17.66 17.13
N ILE A 15 -9.70 17.20 15.95
CA ILE A 15 -10.36 17.45 14.68
C ILE A 15 -11.09 16.20 14.21
N ASP A 16 -12.38 16.29 13.93
CA ASP A 16 -13.09 15.29 13.13
C ASP A 16 -13.05 15.71 11.66
N ALA A 17 -12.26 15.02 10.84
CA ALA A 17 -12.11 15.40 9.44
C ALA A 17 -13.36 15.16 8.59
N THR A 18 -14.40 14.51 9.13
CA THR A 18 -15.71 14.39 8.46
C THR A 18 -16.53 15.68 8.50
N GLN A 19 -16.15 16.64 9.35
CA GLN A 19 -16.87 17.90 9.57
C GLN A 19 -15.94 19.11 9.45
N LEU A 20 -15.10 19.13 8.41
CA LEU A 20 -14.17 20.24 8.20
C LEU A 20 -14.86 21.47 7.60
N PRO A 21 -14.48 22.69 8.04
CA PRO A 21 -14.85 23.92 7.37
C PRO A 21 -14.39 23.95 5.91
N ALA A 22 -15.11 24.70 5.06
CA ALA A 22 -14.77 24.86 3.64
C ALA A 22 -13.35 25.42 3.41
N ALA A 23 -12.84 26.23 4.35
CA ALA A 23 -11.47 26.76 4.30
C ALA A 23 -10.40 25.66 4.26
N ASN A 24 -10.68 24.50 4.85
CA ASN A 24 -9.78 23.34 4.81
C ASN A 24 -9.85 22.56 3.49
N LYS A 25 -10.73 22.96 2.55
CA LYS A 25 -10.92 22.33 1.24
C LYS A 25 -11.04 20.80 1.34
N PRO A 26 -11.90 20.25 2.22
CA PRO A 26 -12.06 18.81 2.35
C PRO A 26 -12.62 18.23 1.06
N MET A 27 -12.13 17.05 0.67
CA MET A 27 -12.66 16.26 -0.43
C MET A 27 -12.46 14.77 -0.17
N THR A 28 -13.36 13.96 -0.72
CA THR A 28 -13.09 12.54 -0.95
C THR A 28 -12.42 12.40 -2.31
N MET A 29 -11.31 11.68 -2.37
CA MET A 29 -10.59 11.37 -3.60
C MET A 29 -11.26 10.17 -4.30
N PHE A 30 -11.16 10.13 -5.63
CA PHE A 30 -11.70 9.07 -6.48
C PHE A 30 -13.21 8.91 -6.32
N GLU A 31 -13.95 10.02 -6.22
CA GLU A 31 -15.41 10.00 -6.27
C GLU A 31 -15.91 9.61 -7.65
N ASP A 32 -17.10 9.02 -7.69
CA ASP A 32 -17.72 8.49 -8.91
C ASP A 32 -17.86 9.57 -10.01
N ASP A 33 -18.06 10.84 -9.62
CA ASP A 33 -18.19 12.01 -10.49
C ASP A 33 -16.91 12.86 -10.61
N GLU A 34 -15.78 12.39 -10.07
CA GLU A 34 -14.49 13.07 -10.24
C GLU A 34 -14.01 12.97 -11.69
N ASP A 35 -13.51 14.07 -12.24
CA ASP A 35 -12.86 14.09 -13.56
C ASP A 35 -11.73 13.04 -13.62
N PRO A 36 -11.83 12.02 -14.51
CA PRO A 36 -10.81 10.99 -14.65
C PRO A 36 -9.39 11.53 -14.88
N ALA A 37 -9.24 12.69 -15.51
CA ALA A 37 -7.94 13.32 -15.74
C ALA A 37 -7.18 13.57 -14.41
N ARG A 38 -7.91 13.85 -13.32
CA ARG A 38 -7.31 14.08 -12.00
C ARG A 38 -6.59 12.84 -11.48
N MET A 39 -7.06 11.63 -11.79
CA MET A 39 -6.41 10.38 -11.36
C MET A 39 -4.98 10.25 -11.90
N TYR A 40 -4.68 10.90 -13.02
CA TYR A 40 -3.37 10.88 -13.67
C TYR A 40 -2.49 12.09 -13.32
N ASP A 41 -2.98 13.02 -12.48
CA ASP A 41 -2.16 14.14 -12.02
C ASP A 41 -1.11 13.63 -11.03
N LYS A 42 0.11 13.42 -11.53
CA LYS A 42 1.26 12.92 -10.75
C LYS A 42 1.73 13.86 -9.64
N LYS A 43 1.27 15.13 -9.62
CA LYS A 43 1.54 16.08 -8.54
C LYS A 43 0.47 16.01 -7.45
N ASP A 44 -0.69 15.45 -7.76
CA ASP A 44 -1.87 15.43 -6.90
C ASP A 44 -2.26 14.02 -6.44
N ARG A 45 -2.37 13.03 -7.34
CA ARG A 45 -2.78 11.64 -7.07
C ARG A 45 -1.58 10.69 -7.12
N TRP A 46 -0.88 10.61 -6.00
CA TRP A 46 0.21 9.67 -5.77
C TRP A 46 0.31 9.35 -4.28
N PHE A 47 0.88 8.20 -3.94
CA PHE A 47 1.26 7.89 -2.58
C PHE A 47 2.43 6.92 -2.52
N ARG A 48 3.18 6.93 -1.41
CA ARG A 48 4.09 5.82 -1.11
C ARG A 48 3.30 4.74 -0.39
N VAL A 49 3.48 3.47 -0.79
CA VAL A 49 2.63 2.40 -0.25
C VAL A 49 2.84 2.12 1.24
N ASN A 50 4.01 2.45 1.80
CA ASN A 50 4.28 2.45 3.24
C ASN A 50 3.79 3.72 3.98
N GLU A 51 3.27 4.71 3.27
CA GLU A 51 2.70 5.94 3.82
C GLU A 51 1.29 6.20 3.24
N PRO A 52 0.29 5.30 3.42
CA PRO A 52 -1.06 5.56 2.92
C PRO A 52 -1.68 6.84 3.50
N LEU A 53 -1.31 7.22 4.72
CA LEU A 53 -1.57 8.55 5.28
C LEU A 53 -0.36 9.45 5.03
N GLN A 54 -0.52 10.43 4.14
CA GLN A 54 0.54 11.35 3.74
C GLN A 54 0.29 12.76 4.28
N ILE A 55 1.37 13.36 4.81
CA ILE A 55 1.42 14.73 5.27
C ILE A 55 2.45 15.47 4.42
N ILE A 56 2.00 16.43 3.61
CA ILE A 56 2.85 17.17 2.68
C ILE A 56 2.78 18.65 3.02
N GLN A 57 3.92 19.30 3.26
CA GLN A 57 3.96 20.75 3.39
C GLN A 57 3.51 21.41 2.08
N LYS A 58 2.58 22.35 2.17
CA LYS A 58 2.11 23.20 1.08
C LYS A 58 2.60 24.61 1.36
N GLU A 59 3.45 25.10 0.46
CA GLU A 59 4.01 26.44 0.54
C GLU A 59 4.68 26.68 1.92
N LYS A 60 4.52 27.88 2.49
CA LYS A 60 5.18 28.26 3.74
C LYS A 60 4.35 28.05 4.99
N ASP A 61 3.05 27.82 4.86
CA ASP A 61 2.13 28.00 6.00
C ASP A 61 1.11 26.89 6.18
N SER A 62 1.09 25.87 5.32
CA SER A 62 0.02 24.88 5.28
C SER A 62 0.55 23.46 5.14
N ILE A 63 -0.27 22.48 5.51
CA ILE A 63 -0.07 21.07 5.19
C ILE A 63 -1.26 20.53 4.41
N GLN A 64 -1.01 19.63 3.48
CA GLN A 64 -2.00 18.76 2.89
C GLN A 64 -1.94 17.41 3.58
N ILE A 65 -3.11 16.93 3.98
CA ILE A 65 -3.32 15.57 4.51
C ILE A 65 -4.02 14.78 3.42
N SER A 66 -3.54 13.57 3.13
CA SER A 66 -4.19 12.66 2.18
C SER A 66 -4.15 11.23 2.71
N LEU A 67 -5.31 10.56 2.75
CA LEU A 67 -5.42 9.16 3.15
C LEU A 67 -5.82 8.32 1.94
N TYR A 68 -4.90 7.51 1.42
CA TYR A 68 -5.14 6.52 0.37
C TYR A 68 -5.52 5.19 1.00
N SER A 69 -6.74 5.13 1.55
CA SER A 69 -7.27 3.93 2.19
C SER A 69 -8.79 3.85 1.99
N PRO A 70 -9.35 2.66 1.71
CA PRO A 70 -10.79 2.43 1.68
C PRO A 70 -11.45 2.46 3.05
N VAL A 71 -10.67 2.46 4.13
CA VAL A 71 -11.14 2.51 5.51
C VAL A 71 -10.58 3.76 6.20
N ALA A 72 -11.42 4.42 6.98
CA ALA A 72 -11.05 5.57 7.79
C ALA A 72 -10.00 5.21 8.85
N LEU A 73 -9.23 6.20 9.30
CA LEU A 73 -8.34 6.08 10.46
C LEU A 73 -8.88 6.88 11.64
N SER A 74 -8.65 6.38 12.85
CA SER A 74 -9.05 7.03 14.09
C SER A 74 -7.83 7.42 14.94
N ASP A 75 -8.01 8.37 15.86
CA ASP A 75 -6.97 8.77 16.84
C ASP A 75 -5.59 9.02 16.21
N VAL A 76 -5.55 9.83 15.15
CA VAL A 76 -4.32 10.14 14.41
C VAL A 76 -3.68 11.40 14.98
N LYS A 77 -2.44 11.28 15.46
CA LYS A 77 -1.61 12.41 15.87
C LYS A 77 -0.61 12.72 14.77
N ILE A 78 -0.58 13.98 14.34
CA ILE A 78 0.48 14.53 13.49
C ILE A 78 1.43 15.29 14.39
N TYR A 79 2.65 14.79 14.49
CA TYR A 79 3.73 15.46 15.19
C TYR A 79 4.49 16.35 14.22
N ALA A 80 4.88 17.53 14.71
CA ALA A 80 5.85 18.40 14.06
C ALA A 80 7.18 18.39 14.82
N LYS A 81 8.29 18.51 14.09
CA LYS A 81 9.62 18.79 14.63
C LYS A 81 10.26 19.93 13.86
N LEU A 82 10.69 20.97 14.58
CA LEU A 82 11.42 22.10 14.01
C LEU A 82 12.90 21.75 13.87
N ALA A 83 13.58 22.26 12.84
CA ALA A 83 14.98 21.96 12.59
C ALA A 83 15.92 22.35 13.75
N ASN A 84 15.59 23.43 14.47
CA ASN A 84 16.35 23.96 15.61
C ASN A 84 15.79 23.52 16.97
N TYR A 85 14.90 22.53 17.01
CA TYR A 85 14.31 22.01 18.25
C TYR A 85 14.27 20.49 18.26
N ASP A 86 14.97 19.87 19.21
CA ASP A 86 15.21 18.43 19.18
C ASP A 86 13.95 17.58 19.41
N LYS A 87 12.96 18.12 20.11
CA LYS A 87 11.74 17.40 20.48
C LYS A 87 10.64 17.62 19.45
N ARG A 88 9.87 16.57 19.16
CA ARG A 88 8.62 16.70 18.41
C ARG A 88 7.43 16.93 19.34
N PHE A 89 6.40 17.57 18.81
CA PHE A 89 5.18 17.93 19.53
C PHE A 89 3.95 17.68 18.66
N VAL A 90 2.81 17.39 19.27
CA VAL A 90 1.55 17.16 18.55
C VAL A 90 1.06 18.46 17.94
N LEU A 91 1.15 18.58 16.61
CA LEU A 91 0.65 19.73 15.85
C LEU A 91 -0.87 19.63 15.64
N PHE A 92 -1.33 18.44 15.29
CA PHE A 92 -2.74 18.12 15.11
C PHE A 92 -3.09 16.78 15.74
N HIS A 93 -4.29 16.70 16.30
CA HIS A 93 -4.92 15.45 16.68
C HIS A 93 -6.23 15.32 15.92
N PHE A 94 -6.35 14.27 15.10
CA PHE A 94 -7.57 13.92 14.41
C PHE A 94 -8.26 12.77 15.12
N SER A 95 -9.48 12.99 15.59
CA SER A 95 -10.32 11.90 16.11
C SER A 95 -10.68 10.91 15.00
N LYS A 96 -10.88 11.42 13.78
CA LYS A 96 -11.21 10.62 12.59
C LYS A 96 -10.71 11.28 11.30
N ILE A 97 -10.18 10.47 10.40
CA ILE A 97 -9.85 10.81 9.00
C ILE A 97 -10.64 9.85 8.09
N PRO A 98 -11.60 10.31 7.27
CA PRO A 98 -12.43 9.42 6.47
C PRO A 98 -11.64 8.71 5.36
N ALA A 99 -12.23 7.64 4.81
CA ALA A 99 -11.64 6.91 3.68
C ALA A 99 -11.41 7.84 2.47
N PHE A 100 -10.33 7.60 1.73
CA PHE A 100 -9.91 8.41 0.57
C PHE A 100 -9.88 9.92 0.82
N HIS A 101 -9.67 10.37 2.06
CA HIS A 101 -9.78 11.78 2.43
C HIS A 101 -8.62 12.63 1.93
N ARG A 102 -8.91 13.89 1.58
CA ARG A 102 -7.92 14.96 1.48
C ARG A 102 -8.42 16.25 2.09
N SER A 103 -7.54 16.98 2.77
CA SER A 103 -7.77 18.37 3.16
C SER A 103 -6.46 19.14 3.35
N VAL A 104 -6.57 20.47 3.40
CA VAL A 104 -5.47 21.40 3.66
C VAL A 104 -5.70 22.07 5.01
N HIS A 105 -4.65 22.21 5.82
CA HIS A 105 -4.71 22.83 7.14
C HIS A 105 -3.59 23.86 7.27
N GLN A 106 -3.94 25.07 7.70
CA GLN A 106 -2.94 26.07 8.06
C GLN A 106 -2.17 25.58 9.28
N ILE A 107 -0.85 25.66 9.23
CA ILE A 107 0.05 25.29 10.31
C ILE A 107 -0.18 26.27 11.48
N PRO A 108 -0.64 25.82 12.66
CA PRO A 108 -1.01 26.71 13.75
C PRO A 108 0.12 27.64 14.24
N LEU A 109 1.38 27.20 14.08
CA LEU A 109 2.58 27.98 14.42
C LEU A 109 2.71 29.28 13.61
N VAL A 110 2.10 29.37 12.41
CA VAL A 110 2.13 30.59 11.60
C VAL A 110 1.04 31.59 11.95
N VAL A 111 0.02 31.14 12.68
CA VAL A 111 -1.12 31.96 13.10
C VAL A 111 -0.79 32.71 14.37
N GLY A 112 -0.16 32.04 15.34
CA GLY A 112 0.13 32.64 16.63
C GLY A 112 0.87 31.72 17.58
N LYS A 113 1.05 32.24 18.80
CA LYS A 113 1.61 31.51 19.94
C LYS A 113 0.61 30.46 20.43
N ASN A 114 1.09 29.23 20.62
CA ASN A 114 0.26 28.10 21.05
C ASN A 114 1.01 27.15 21.99
N ASP A 115 0.24 26.35 22.72
CA ASP A 115 0.76 25.28 23.57
C ASP A 115 0.58 23.92 22.89
N TYR A 116 1.61 23.08 23.02
CA TYR A 116 1.68 21.78 22.36
C TYR A 116 2.13 20.68 23.31
N LEU A 117 1.61 19.47 23.07
CA LEU A 117 1.98 18.29 23.84
C LEU A 117 3.24 17.64 23.25
N LEU A 118 4.27 17.49 24.07
CA LEU A 118 5.45 16.68 23.76
C LEU A 118 5.13 15.19 23.95
N GLU A 119 5.96 14.32 23.36
CA GLU A 119 5.78 12.86 23.48
C GLU A 119 5.79 12.34 24.92
N ASN A 120 6.53 13.01 25.81
CA ASN A 120 6.59 12.67 27.23
C ASN A 120 5.41 13.24 28.04
N GLY A 121 4.38 13.76 27.38
CA GLY A 121 3.18 14.33 27.99
C GLY A 121 3.38 15.74 28.58
N LYS A 122 4.57 16.33 28.49
CA LYS A 122 4.81 17.71 28.95
C LYS A 122 4.36 18.73 27.91
N THR A 123 4.02 19.92 28.39
CA THR A 123 3.68 21.08 27.54
C THR A 123 4.94 21.78 27.05
N VAL A 124 4.90 22.28 25.82
CA VAL A 124 5.80 23.33 25.32
C VAL A 124 4.97 24.46 24.72
N THR A 125 5.36 25.70 24.99
CA THR A 125 4.78 26.87 24.33
C THR A 125 5.73 27.33 23.22
N ILE A 126 5.20 27.54 22.02
CA ILE A 126 5.99 27.99 20.88
C ILE A 126 5.38 29.30 20.37
N ASP A 127 6.22 30.33 20.21
CA ASP A 127 5.80 31.61 19.65
C ASP A 127 5.54 31.50 18.14
N LYS A 128 4.87 32.52 17.58
CA LYS A 128 4.56 32.58 16.15
C LYS A 128 5.84 32.51 15.31
N ILE A 129 5.79 31.77 14.20
CA ILE A 129 6.85 31.70 13.18
C ILE A 129 6.28 32.25 11.86
N GLU A 130 7.01 33.11 11.14
CA GLU A 130 6.53 33.82 9.92
C GLU A 130 6.40 32.92 8.67
N GLY A 131 6.42 31.59 8.85
CA GLY A 131 6.37 30.59 7.80
C GLY A 131 7.58 29.67 7.79
N PHE A 132 7.51 28.60 7.00
CA PHE A 132 8.52 27.56 6.93
C PHE A 132 9.02 27.37 5.49
N ALA A 133 10.33 27.43 5.29
CA ALA A 133 10.95 26.85 4.11
C ALA A 133 10.91 25.31 4.16
N SER A 134 11.23 24.65 3.05
CA SER A 134 11.37 23.19 3.02
C SER A 134 12.44 22.75 4.04
N ASN A 135 12.12 21.72 4.82
CA ASN A 135 12.96 21.12 5.88
C ASN A 135 13.12 21.93 7.17
N GLU A 136 12.53 23.12 7.31
CA GLU A 136 12.51 23.83 8.60
C GLU A 136 11.55 23.19 9.61
N ILE A 137 10.55 22.48 9.09
CA ILE A 137 9.59 21.68 9.84
C ILE A 137 9.44 20.32 9.18
N THR A 138 9.38 19.26 9.99
CA THR A 138 9.16 17.88 9.52
C THR A 138 7.96 17.28 10.25
N PHE A 139 7.25 16.38 9.57
CA PHE A 139 6.02 15.79 10.08
C PHE A 139 6.17 14.28 10.22
N THR A 140 5.64 13.74 11.33
CA THR A 140 5.52 12.29 11.55
C THR A 140 4.15 11.97 12.11
N THR A 141 3.67 10.76 11.88
CA THR A 141 2.31 10.34 12.29
C THR A 141 2.38 9.22 13.32
N ALA A 142 1.43 9.21 14.25
CA ALA A 142 1.16 8.07 15.11
C ALA A 142 -0.35 7.89 15.29
N SER A 143 -0.80 6.66 15.51
CA SER A 143 -2.19 6.37 15.82
C SER A 143 -2.28 5.06 16.60
N THR A 144 -3.31 4.94 17.43
CA THR A 144 -3.67 3.69 18.12
C THR A 144 -4.57 2.78 17.27
N ASP A 145 -4.97 3.23 16.08
CA ASP A 145 -5.81 2.47 15.15
C ASP A 145 -5.10 1.19 14.67
N PRO A 146 -5.72 0.00 14.82
CA PRO A 146 -5.12 -1.26 14.37
C PRO A 146 -4.77 -1.28 12.88
N LEU A 147 -5.51 -0.58 12.03
CA LEU A 147 -5.20 -0.47 10.61
C LEU A 147 -3.92 0.35 10.39
N PHE A 148 -3.73 1.44 11.14
CA PHE A 148 -2.51 2.24 11.09
C PHE A 148 -1.29 1.40 11.49
N ALA A 149 -1.41 0.55 12.50
CA ALA A 149 -0.35 -0.38 12.89
C ALA A 149 0.02 -1.35 11.76
N LYS A 150 -0.95 -1.80 10.94
CA LYS A 150 -0.67 -2.60 9.74
C LYS A 150 0.06 -1.80 8.66
N PHE A 151 -0.28 -0.53 8.44
CA PHE A 151 0.45 0.33 7.49
C PHE A 151 1.93 0.49 7.88
N GLN A 152 2.22 0.65 9.17
CA GLN A 152 3.59 0.77 9.66
C GLN A 152 4.45 -0.50 9.46
N LYS A 153 3.82 -1.65 9.18
CA LYS A 153 4.53 -2.91 8.86
C LYS A 153 4.96 -3.00 7.40
N ILE A 154 4.41 -2.17 6.52
CA ILE A 154 4.75 -2.19 5.09
C ILE A 154 6.17 -1.63 4.90
N LYS A 155 7.04 -2.45 4.32
CA LYS A 155 8.45 -2.14 4.04
C LYS A 155 8.67 -1.52 2.67
N SER A 156 7.82 -1.87 1.69
CA SER A 156 7.93 -1.33 0.33
C SER A 156 7.73 0.18 0.32
N LYS A 157 8.67 0.92 -0.29
CA LYS A 157 8.60 2.39 -0.42
C LYS A 157 8.17 2.83 -1.81
N HIS A 158 7.64 1.91 -2.61
CA HIS A 158 7.23 2.21 -3.98
C HIS A 158 6.26 3.40 -4.03
N LEU A 159 6.52 4.28 -4.99
CA LEU A 159 5.66 5.40 -5.33
C LEU A 159 4.58 4.90 -6.29
N VAL A 160 3.32 4.86 -5.85
CA VAL A 160 2.19 4.41 -6.65
C VAL A 160 1.56 5.60 -7.37
N GLN A 161 1.41 5.47 -8.68
CA GLN A 161 0.76 6.44 -9.57
C GLN A 161 -0.07 5.72 -10.64
N PHE A 162 -1.05 6.42 -11.21
CA PHE A 162 -1.69 6.01 -12.46
C PHE A 162 -1.06 6.77 -13.64
N HIS A 163 -1.08 6.17 -14.82
CA HIS A 163 -0.49 6.77 -16.02
C HIS A 163 -1.41 6.63 -17.23
N ASP A 164 -1.72 7.75 -17.87
CA ASP A 164 -2.64 7.84 -19.00
C ASP A 164 -1.99 7.49 -20.35
N GLY A 165 -0.70 7.78 -20.50
CA GLY A 165 0.08 7.45 -21.71
C GLY A 165 -0.11 6.03 -22.25
N TYR A 166 -0.38 5.02 -21.41
CA TYR A 166 -0.67 3.66 -21.90
C TYR A 166 -1.96 3.58 -22.71
N HIS A 167 -3.06 4.13 -22.21
CA HIS A 167 -4.35 4.09 -22.92
C HIS A 167 -4.48 5.20 -23.98
N ILE A 168 -3.72 6.30 -23.86
CA ILE A 168 -3.62 7.32 -24.91
C ILE A 168 -2.89 6.76 -26.14
N ASN A 169 -1.78 6.04 -25.93
CA ASN A 169 -0.96 5.54 -27.03
C ASN A 169 -1.47 4.22 -27.64
N GLU A 170 -2.08 3.35 -26.83
CA GLU A 170 -2.56 2.03 -27.27
C GLU A 170 -3.99 1.77 -26.74
N LEU A 171 -4.94 2.65 -27.09
CA LEU A 171 -6.34 2.51 -26.68
C LEU A 171 -6.92 1.16 -27.12
N GLY A 172 -7.63 0.49 -26.22
CA GLY A 172 -8.21 -0.84 -26.42
C GLY A 172 -7.30 -1.95 -25.89
N LYS A 173 -5.98 -1.83 -26.06
CA LYS A 173 -5.01 -2.67 -25.33
C LYS A 173 -4.97 -2.27 -23.86
N PHE A 174 -4.87 -0.96 -23.60
CA PHE A 174 -5.10 -0.37 -22.28
C PHE A 174 -6.39 0.43 -22.30
N LEU A 175 -7.07 0.47 -21.15
CA LEU A 175 -8.26 1.27 -20.94
C LEU A 175 -8.01 2.39 -19.94
N PRO A 176 -8.76 3.50 -20.03
CA PRO A 176 -8.75 4.51 -18.99
C PRO A 176 -9.12 3.88 -17.64
N MET A 177 -8.29 4.12 -16.63
CA MET A 177 -8.68 3.94 -15.25
C MET A 177 -9.91 4.80 -14.96
N ASN A 178 -10.76 4.33 -14.05
CA ASN A 178 -11.90 5.08 -13.52
C ASN A 178 -11.83 5.08 -11.98
N PRO A 179 -12.61 5.94 -11.30
CA PRO A 179 -12.52 6.08 -9.84
C PRO A 179 -12.77 4.77 -9.07
N VAL A 180 -13.68 3.90 -9.56
CA VAL A 180 -13.96 2.59 -8.94
C VAL A 180 -12.73 1.70 -9.01
N LEU A 181 -12.13 1.56 -10.19
CA LEU A 181 -10.94 0.74 -10.40
C LEU A 181 -9.71 1.30 -9.69
N ALA A 182 -9.59 2.63 -9.61
CA ALA A 182 -8.51 3.27 -8.85
C ALA A 182 -8.58 2.91 -7.36
N LYS A 183 -9.77 2.97 -6.75
CA LYS A 183 -9.99 2.58 -5.34
C LYS A 183 -9.65 1.11 -5.09
N GLU A 184 -10.06 0.22 -6.00
CA GLU A 184 -9.72 -1.21 -5.95
C GLU A 184 -8.21 -1.44 -6.10
N ALA A 185 -7.56 -0.78 -7.07
CA ALA A 185 -6.12 -0.86 -7.32
C ALA A 185 -5.30 -0.40 -6.10
N ILE A 186 -5.67 0.73 -5.49
CA ILE A 186 -5.04 1.25 -4.26
C ILE A 186 -5.17 0.24 -3.11
N THR A 187 -6.36 -0.34 -2.94
CA THR A 187 -6.63 -1.35 -1.91
C THR A 187 -5.77 -2.60 -2.11
N MET A 188 -5.71 -3.09 -3.35
CA MET A 188 -4.93 -4.26 -3.74
C MET A 188 -3.43 -4.04 -3.51
N ILE A 189 -2.86 -2.92 -3.95
CA ILE A 189 -1.40 -2.71 -3.83
C ILE A 189 -0.94 -2.53 -2.38
N ILE A 190 -1.79 -1.98 -1.51
CA ILE A 190 -1.51 -1.90 -0.06
C ILE A 190 -1.49 -3.29 0.56
N ASN A 191 -2.50 -4.12 0.28
CA ASN A 191 -2.53 -5.51 0.75
C ASN A 191 -1.33 -6.32 0.22
N TYR A 192 -1.03 -6.19 -1.07
CA TYR A 192 0.09 -6.88 -1.71
C TYR A 192 1.42 -6.49 -1.08
N SER A 193 1.62 -5.20 -0.82
CA SER A 193 2.85 -4.69 -0.18
C SER A 193 2.97 -5.13 1.29
N TYR A 194 1.85 -5.26 2.01
CA TYR A 194 1.83 -5.86 3.33
C TYR A 194 2.25 -7.34 3.28
N ALA A 195 1.72 -8.11 2.33
CA ALA A 195 2.07 -9.52 2.15
C ALA A 195 3.57 -9.70 1.85
N LEU A 196 4.14 -8.92 0.93
CA LEU A 196 5.58 -8.94 0.64
C LEU A 196 6.45 -8.57 1.85
N SER A 197 5.93 -7.73 2.74
CA SER A 197 6.66 -7.26 3.92
C SER A 197 6.67 -8.29 5.06
N HIS A 198 5.77 -9.28 5.01
CA HIS A 198 5.50 -10.23 6.07
C HIS A 198 6.72 -11.12 6.40
N PRO A 199 7.04 -11.38 7.69
CA PRO A 199 8.17 -12.21 8.08
C PRO A 199 8.11 -13.63 7.50
N ILE A 200 6.94 -14.28 7.53
CA ILE A 200 6.74 -15.59 6.89
C ILE A 200 7.04 -15.54 5.38
N TYR A 201 6.60 -14.49 4.68
CA TYR A 201 6.90 -14.35 3.27
C TYR A 201 8.39 -14.17 3.03
N TYR A 202 9.04 -13.29 3.77
CA TYR A 202 10.49 -13.08 3.71
C TYR A 202 11.29 -14.36 3.95
N ASP A 203 10.95 -15.10 5.00
CA ASP A 203 11.61 -16.37 5.33
C ASP A 203 11.39 -17.43 4.24
N THR A 204 10.16 -17.52 3.73
CA THR A 204 9.82 -18.45 2.64
C THR A 204 10.57 -18.07 1.35
N PHE A 205 10.63 -16.77 1.02
CA PHE A 205 11.34 -16.27 -0.16
C PHE A 205 12.84 -16.57 -0.07
N LYS A 206 13.48 -16.34 1.08
CA LYS A 206 14.91 -16.66 1.27
C LYS A 206 15.20 -18.16 1.29
N ASN A 207 14.23 -18.98 1.68
CA ASN A 207 14.36 -20.42 1.78
C ASN A 207 13.42 -21.15 0.80
N TYR A 208 13.35 -20.67 -0.44
CA TYR A 208 12.40 -21.18 -1.42
C TYR A 208 12.62 -22.66 -1.77
N ASP A 209 13.88 -23.11 -1.74
CA ASP A 209 14.26 -24.51 -1.79
C ASP A 209 13.55 -25.38 -0.76
N LYS A 210 13.48 -24.91 0.49
CA LYS A 210 12.77 -25.61 1.57
C LYS A 210 11.27 -25.58 1.33
N TYR A 211 10.72 -24.44 0.88
CA TYR A 211 9.31 -24.35 0.53
C TYR A 211 8.91 -25.39 -0.53
N LYS A 212 9.72 -25.56 -1.58
CA LYS A 212 9.51 -26.58 -2.62
C LYS A 212 9.53 -28.01 -2.05
N GLN A 213 10.50 -28.31 -1.18
CA GLN A 213 10.60 -29.62 -0.53
C GLN A 213 9.40 -29.90 0.38
N GLU A 214 9.01 -28.92 1.20
CA GLU A 214 7.87 -29.02 2.11
C GLU A 214 6.55 -29.18 1.33
N GLN A 215 6.35 -28.40 0.27
CA GLN A 215 5.19 -28.51 -0.61
C GLN A 215 5.07 -29.91 -1.21
N ALA A 216 6.16 -30.43 -1.78
CA ALA A 216 6.20 -31.76 -2.38
C ALA A 216 5.93 -32.86 -1.33
N THR A 217 6.54 -32.73 -0.15
CA THR A 217 6.32 -33.66 0.98
C THR A 217 4.87 -33.68 1.43
N LEU A 218 4.25 -32.49 1.59
CA LEU A 218 2.85 -32.36 1.98
C LEU A 218 1.89 -32.91 0.91
N ALA A 219 2.25 -32.79 -0.37
CA ALA A 219 1.48 -33.32 -1.49
C ALA A 219 1.70 -34.83 -1.73
N GLY A 220 2.70 -35.45 -1.10
CA GLY A 220 3.07 -36.84 -1.37
C GLY A 220 3.65 -37.06 -2.78
N THR A 221 4.25 -36.02 -3.36
CA THR A 221 4.80 -36.03 -4.73
C THR A 221 6.30 -35.73 -4.71
N PRO A 222 7.07 -36.12 -5.73
CA PRO A 222 8.44 -35.63 -5.88
C PRO A 222 8.45 -34.11 -6.14
N VAL A 223 9.57 -33.44 -5.81
CA VAL A 223 9.80 -32.05 -6.23
C VAL A 223 9.87 -32.02 -7.76
N ASN A 224 9.13 -31.10 -8.38
CA ASN A 224 9.13 -30.86 -9.82
C ASN A 224 9.66 -29.45 -10.14
N GLY A 225 10.18 -29.26 -11.36
CA GLY A 225 10.61 -27.94 -11.83
C GLY A 225 11.89 -27.40 -11.19
N ALA A 226 12.04 -26.07 -11.25
CA ALA A 226 13.07 -25.34 -10.56
C ALA A 226 13.01 -25.58 -9.04
N ILE A 227 14.15 -25.97 -8.45
CA ILE A 227 14.25 -26.30 -7.02
C ILE A 227 14.57 -25.09 -6.15
N ASP A 228 15.04 -23.98 -6.71
CA ASP A 228 15.25 -22.69 -6.03
C ASP A 228 14.97 -21.53 -7.02
N TRP A 229 15.21 -20.28 -6.62
CA TRP A 229 15.11 -19.11 -7.50
C TRP A 229 16.20 -19.11 -8.56
N HIS A 230 15.82 -18.84 -9.81
CA HIS A 230 16.75 -18.67 -10.93
C HIS A 230 16.39 -17.44 -11.77
N GLY A 231 17.33 -17.04 -12.60
CA GLY A 231 17.32 -15.77 -13.30
C GLY A 231 16.72 -15.82 -14.69
N ASN A 232 17.06 -14.80 -15.47
CA ASN A 232 16.63 -14.67 -16.86
C ASN A 232 17.51 -15.48 -17.83
N GLY A 233 18.47 -16.26 -17.33
CA GLY A 233 19.30 -17.12 -18.16
C GLY A 233 18.45 -18.18 -18.88
N ASP A 234 18.85 -18.54 -20.09
CA ASP A 234 18.15 -19.58 -20.85
C ASP A 234 18.34 -20.94 -20.17
N ASP A 235 17.24 -21.55 -19.74
CA ASP A 235 17.25 -22.94 -19.30
C ASP A 235 17.23 -23.87 -20.51
N THR A 236 18.41 -24.34 -20.92
CA THR A 236 18.55 -25.13 -22.13
C THR A 236 18.17 -26.60 -21.98
N ASN A 237 17.91 -27.15 -20.78
CA ASN A 237 17.56 -28.58 -20.55
C ASN A 237 17.05 -28.91 -19.11
N GLY A 238 16.51 -27.98 -18.34
CA GLY A 238 16.28 -28.15 -16.88
C GLY A 238 17.49 -27.78 -16.01
N ASN A 239 18.50 -27.13 -16.59
CA ASN A 239 19.72 -26.66 -15.94
C ASN A 239 19.61 -25.16 -15.62
N TYR A 240 18.92 -24.84 -14.54
CA TYR A 240 18.67 -23.48 -14.09
C TYR A 240 19.90 -22.77 -13.51
N ASP A 241 19.96 -21.45 -13.70
CA ASP A 241 20.94 -20.55 -13.09
C ASP A 241 20.52 -20.13 -11.68
N TYR A 242 20.56 -21.05 -10.73
CA TYR A 242 20.13 -20.77 -9.36
C TYR A 242 20.97 -19.67 -8.69
N TYR A 243 20.27 -18.75 -8.02
CA TYR A 243 20.88 -17.65 -7.28
C TYR A 243 21.47 -18.10 -5.95
N THR A 244 22.52 -17.42 -5.49
CA THR A 244 23.01 -17.60 -4.10
C THR A 244 22.03 -17.00 -3.08
N LYS A 245 22.16 -17.36 -1.80
CA LYS A 245 21.32 -16.78 -0.74
C LYS A 245 21.48 -15.26 -0.62
N GLU A 246 22.68 -14.73 -0.86
CA GLU A 246 22.94 -13.29 -0.87
C GLU A 246 22.25 -12.60 -2.05
N GLU A 247 22.23 -13.24 -3.23
CA GLU A 247 21.52 -12.73 -4.41
C GLU A 247 20.01 -12.73 -4.20
N ILE A 248 19.46 -13.83 -3.68
CA ILE A 248 18.03 -13.94 -3.33
C ILE A 248 17.62 -12.84 -2.34
N GLU A 249 18.44 -12.58 -1.32
CA GLU A 249 18.15 -11.52 -0.35
C GLU A 249 18.17 -10.13 -1.00
N LYS A 250 19.13 -9.85 -1.88
CA LYS A 250 19.14 -8.58 -2.64
C LYS A 250 17.90 -8.46 -3.53
N ILE A 251 17.49 -9.54 -4.18
CA ILE A 251 16.29 -9.58 -5.02
C ILE A 251 15.04 -9.27 -4.18
N TYR A 252 14.89 -9.88 -3.00
CA TYR A 252 13.79 -9.57 -2.08
C TYR A 252 13.71 -8.08 -1.76
N TRP A 253 14.85 -7.44 -1.44
CA TRP A 253 14.87 -6.02 -1.14
C TRP A 253 14.56 -5.14 -2.36
N ASN A 254 14.89 -5.60 -3.57
CA ASN A 254 14.50 -4.92 -4.82
C ASN A 254 12.98 -4.93 -5.04
N TYR A 255 12.24 -5.95 -4.56
CA TYR A 255 10.76 -5.95 -4.61
C TYR A 255 10.12 -4.87 -3.72
N LEU A 256 10.89 -4.35 -2.75
CA LEU A 256 10.45 -3.44 -1.69
C LEU A 256 11.13 -2.06 -1.75
N ASP A 257 11.74 -1.71 -2.88
CA ASP A 257 12.55 -0.50 -2.98
C ASP A 257 11.70 0.78 -3.03
N SER A 258 12.18 1.84 -3.70
CA SER A 258 11.51 3.14 -3.77
C SER A 258 11.12 3.59 -5.18
N ARG A 259 11.20 2.69 -6.18
CA ARG A 259 10.82 2.93 -7.57
C ARG A 259 9.34 3.32 -7.70
N THR A 260 9.01 3.89 -8.85
CA THR A 260 7.63 4.25 -9.19
C THR A 260 6.95 3.07 -9.89
N VAL A 261 5.75 2.74 -9.43
CA VAL A 261 4.84 1.78 -10.08
C VAL A 261 3.69 2.55 -10.71
N TYR A 262 3.58 2.45 -12.03
CA TYR A 262 2.44 2.88 -12.81
C TYR A 262 1.43 1.74 -12.91
N MET A 263 0.33 1.88 -12.17
CA MET A 263 -0.79 0.96 -12.24
C MET A 263 -1.67 1.31 -13.44
N ALA A 264 -2.04 0.31 -14.23
CA ALA A 264 -2.88 0.49 -15.41
C ALA A 264 -3.88 -0.65 -15.60
N MET A 265 -4.92 -0.39 -16.38
CA MET A 265 -5.96 -1.37 -16.73
C MET A 265 -5.79 -1.82 -18.18
N VAL A 266 -5.80 -3.13 -18.42
CA VAL A 266 -5.83 -3.69 -19.78
C VAL A 266 -7.27 -3.91 -20.27
N GLY A 267 -7.49 -3.72 -21.57
CA GLY A 267 -8.80 -3.71 -22.23
C GLY A 267 -9.24 -5.00 -22.90
N GLY A 268 -8.62 -6.13 -22.54
CA GLY A 268 -8.90 -7.44 -23.14
C GLY A 268 -7.67 -8.13 -23.73
N ALA A 269 -6.55 -7.41 -23.85
CA ALA A 269 -5.23 -8.01 -24.06
C ALA A 269 -4.74 -8.73 -22.79
N ALA A 270 -3.65 -9.49 -22.89
CA ALA A 270 -2.93 -10.00 -21.72
C ALA A 270 -2.54 -8.83 -20.80
N ALA A 271 -2.50 -9.10 -19.49
CA ALA A 271 -1.87 -8.18 -18.56
C ALA A 271 -0.40 -7.97 -18.95
N LEU A 272 0.14 -6.81 -18.59
CA LEU A 272 1.48 -6.40 -18.97
C LEU A 272 2.20 -5.73 -17.79
N GLY A 273 3.50 -5.98 -17.71
CA GLY A 273 4.42 -5.35 -16.79
C GLY A 273 5.77 -5.08 -17.47
N GLY A 274 6.61 -4.28 -16.82
CA GLY A 274 7.94 -3.95 -17.31
C GLY A 274 8.28 -2.47 -17.17
N GLY A 275 9.53 -2.17 -16.85
CA GLY A 275 9.91 -0.81 -16.44
C GLY A 275 9.03 -0.35 -15.28
N PRO A 276 8.43 0.85 -15.29
CA PRO A 276 7.52 1.28 -14.24
C PRO A 276 6.11 0.67 -14.32
N LEU A 277 5.74 -0.04 -15.40
CA LEU A 277 4.37 -0.57 -15.58
C LEU A 277 4.14 -1.84 -14.75
N ALA A 278 2.97 -1.91 -14.11
CA ALA A 278 2.30 -3.15 -13.76
C ALA A 278 0.79 -2.97 -13.99
N SER A 279 0.18 -3.85 -14.79
CA SER A 279 -1.24 -3.72 -15.17
C SER A 279 -2.07 -4.94 -14.81
N HIS A 280 -3.39 -4.77 -14.84
CA HIS A 280 -4.31 -5.84 -14.51
C HIS A 280 -5.65 -5.72 -15.25
N TRP A 281 -6.39 -6.84 -15.32
CA TRP A 281 -7.73 -6.86 -15.86
C TRP A 281 -8.74 -6.24 -14.88
N GLU A 282 -9.83 -5.72 -15.43
CA GLU A 282 -10.98 -5.21 -14.66
C GLU A 282 -11.46 -6.23 -13.62
N SER A 283 -11.63 -7.49 -14.05
CA SER A 283 -12.16 -8.56 -13.20
C SER A 283 -11.27 -8.85 -12.00
N SER A 284 -9.95 -8.71 -12.15
CA SER A 284 -9.05 -9.01 -11.05
C SER A 284 -8.78 -7.81 -10.12
N TYR A 285 -9.01 -6.57 -10.57
CA TYR A 285 -9.21 -5.43 -9.67
C TYR A 285 -10.54 -5.52 -8.89
N VAL A 286 -11.66 -5.85 -9.54
CA VAL A 286 -12.98 -5.82 -8.88
C VAL A 286 -13.25 -7.07 -8.03
N ARG A 287 -12.66 -8.22 -8.39
CA ARG A 287 -12.95 -9.52 -7.75
C ARG A 287 -11.72 -10.33 -7.40
N GLY A 288 -10.72 -10.39 -8.28
CA GLY A 288 -9.58 -11.30 -8.15
C GLY A 288 -8.78 -11.12 -6.86
N HIS A 289 -8.36 -9.90 -6.53
CA HIS A 289 -7.55 -9.67 -5.31
C HIS A 289 -8.31 -9.98 -4.02
N TRP A 290 -9.63 -9.76 -3.98
CA TRP A 290 -10.50 -10.17 -2.86
C TRP A 290 -10.58 -11.69 -2.67
N LEU A 291 -10.35 -12.46 -3.74
CA LEU A 291 -10.27 -13.91 -3.71
C LEU A 291 -8.83 -14.43 -3.53
N GLY A 292 -7.86 -13.51 -3.49
CA GLY A 292 -6.44 -13.78 -3.45
C GLY A 292 -5.87 -14.32 -4.76
N ASP A 293 -6.54 -14.10 -5.90
CA ASP A 293 -6.06 -14.48 -7.22
C ASP A 293 -4.98 -13.50 -7.72
N MET A 294 -3.81 -13.56 -7.09
CA MET A 294 -2.70 -12.63 -7.29
C MET A 294 -1.63 -13.13 -8.26
N SER A 295 -1.83 -14.29 -8.91
CA SER A 295 -0.82 -14.91 -9.80
C SER A 295 -0.36 -13.96 -10.90
N VAL A 296 -1.31 -13.46 -11.70
CA VAL A 296 -1.01 -12.56 -12.82
C VAL A 296 -0.47 -11.22 -12.32
N TRP A 297 -0.96 -10.69 -11.20
CA TRP A 297 -0.40 -9.46 -10.64
C TRP A 297 1.06 -9.66 -10.21
N SER A 298 1.37 -10.78 -9.56
CA SER A 298 2.72 -11.15 -9.16
C SER A 298 3.65 -11.33 -10.37
N HIS A 299 3.14 -11.89 -11.47
CA HIS A 299 3.84 -12.00 -12.76
C HIS A 299 4.21 -10.61 -13.30
N GLU A 300 3.22 -9.74 -13.52
CA GLU A 300 3.46 -8.40 -14.08
C GLU A 300 4.31 -7.52 -13.16
N TYR A 301 4.12 -7.65 -11.85
CA TYR A 301 4.95 -6.96 -10.88
C TYR A 301 6.40 -7.43 -10.93
N SER A 302 6.66 -8.70 -11.25
CA SER A 302 8.02 -9.22 -11.34
C SER A 302 8.75 -8.71 -12.60
N HIS A 303 8.02 -8.45 -13.69
CA HIS A 303 8.54 -7.68 -14.83
C HIS A 303 8.93 -6.25 -14.43
N HIS A 304 8.15 -5.59 -13.57
CA HIS A 304 8.51 -4.29 -13.01
C HIS A 304 9.83 -4.35 -12.20
N ILE A 305 10.13 -5.48 -11.56
CA ILE A 305 11.38 -5.69 -10.81
C ILE A 305 12.57 -6.09 -11.70
N GLY A 306 12.33 -6.52 -12.94
CA GLY A 306 13.38 -6.81 -13.93
C GLY A 306 13.50 -8.28 -14.36
N PHE A 307 12.56 -9.13 -13.95
CA PHE A 307 12.55 -10.55 -14.32
C PHE A 307 11.71 -10.77 -15.57
N GLY A 308 12.16 -11.66 -16.46
CA GLY A 308 11.48 -12.05 -17.69
C GLY A 308 10.88 -13.44 -17.59
N HIS A 309 10.23 -13.91 -18.66
CA HIS A 309 9.54 -15.21 -18.68
C HIS A 309 10.46 -16.43 -18.47
N SER A 310 11.79 -16.27 -18.63
CA SER A 310 12.76 -17.32 -18.36
C SER A 310 13.07 -17.50 -16.86
N SER A 311 12.60 -16.60 -16.00
CA SER A 311 12.81 -16.69 -14.55
C SER A 311 11.55 -17.15 -13.83
N ASN A 312 11.67 -18.06 -12.86
CA ASN A 312 10.57 -18.43 -11.97
C ASN A 312 10.12 -17.31 -11.01
N LEU A 313 10.78 -16.14 -11.04
CA LEU A 313 10.31 -14.92 -10.38
C LEU A 313 9.18 -14.25 -11.18
N ALA A 314 9.15 -14.39 -12.51
CA ALA A 314 8.02 -13.91 -13.31
C ALA A 314 7.13 -15.06 -13.77
N ASN A 315 7.69 -16.20 -14.18
CA ASN A 315 6.93 -17.29 -14.79
C ASN A 315 6.65 -18.45 -13.81
N SER A 316 5.60 -19.22 -14.08
CA SER A 316 5.22 -20.42 -13.31
C SER A 316 5.24 -21.70 -14.15
N GLY A 317 5.70 -21.60 -15.41
CA GLY A 317 5.67 -22.70 -16.38
C GLY A 317 6.40 -23.98 -15.95
N GLU A 318 7.26 -23.87 -14.95
CA GLU A 318 8.08 -24.98 -14.42
C GLU A 318 7.47 -25.62 -13.17
N GLY A 319 6.36 -25.10 -12.64
CA GLY A 319 5.72 -25.57 -11.42
C GLY A 319 6.29 -24.88 -10.18
N GLY A 320 5.56 -23.91 -9.63
CA GLY A 320 6.02 -23.05 -8.55
C GLY A 320 6.31 -21.62 -9.01
N GLY A 321 7.33 -21.03 -8.41
CA GLY A 321 7.74 -19.65 -8.57
C GLY A 321 6.97 -18.64 -7.71
N GLN A 322 7.27 -17.39 -7.99
CA GLN A 322 6.77 -16.21 -7.29
C GLN A 322 5.25 -16.03 -7.46
N GLN A 323 4.71 -16.42 -8.61
CA GLN A 323 3.28 -16.41 -8.88
C GLN A 323 2.51 -17.34 -7.93
N GLU A 324 2.95 -18.59 -7.82
CA GLU A 324 2.28 -19.61 -7.02
C GLU A 324 2.47 -19.37 -5.52
N MET A 325 3.73 -19.22 -5.08
CA MET A 325 4.05 -19.04 -3.67
C MET A 325 3.35 -17.81 -3.08
N LEU A 326 3.41 -16.66 -3.76
CA LEU A 326 2.73 -15.47 -3.26
C LEU A 326 1.22 -15.61 -3.31
N THR A 327 0.63 -16.21 -4.35
CA THR A 327 -0.81 -16.47 -4.40
C THR A 327 -1.27 -17.35 -3.23
N HIS A 328 -0.54 -18.41 -2.94
CA HIS A 328 -0.81 -19.27 -1.78
C HIS A 328 -0.70 -18.50 -0.46
N PHE A 329 0.35 -17.70 -0.30
CA PHE A 329 0.56 -16.92 0.91
C PHE A 329 -0.51 -15.83 1.09
N TYR A 330 -0.85 -15.10 0.03
CA TYR A 330 -1.87 -14.06 0.07
C TYR A 330 -3.25 -14.62 0.42
N LYS A 331 -3.64 -15.76 -0.17
CA LYS A 331 -4.88 -16.49 0.22
C LYS A 331 -4.84 -16.92 1.69
N TYR A 332 -3.68 -17.34 2.19
CA TYR A 332 -3.53 -17.67 3.61
C TYR A 332 -3.72 -16.45 4.51
N LEU A 333 -3.20 -15.28 4.14
CA LEU A 333 -3.43 -14.04 4.89
C LEU A 333 -4.89 -13.59 4.88
N ILE A 334 -5.65 -13.81 3.80
CA ILE A 334 -7.11 -13.59 3.79
C ILE A 334 -7.77 -14.53 4.79
N TYR A 335 -7.45 -15.83 4.75
CA TYR A 335 -8.00 -16.82 5.68
C TYR A 335 -7.74 -16.47 7.15
N LEU A 336 -6.55 -15.95 7.46
CA LEU A 336 -6.19 -15.49 8.80
C LEU A 336 -6.86 -14.17 9.22
N ASN A 337 -7.54 -13.47 8.31
CA ASN A 337 -7.96 -12.08 8.49
C ASN A 337 -6.79 -11.14 8.84
N ASP A 338 -5.62 -11.36 8.25
CA ASP A 338 -4.40 -10.61 8.60
C ASP A 338 -4.05 -9.48 7.61
N LEU A 339 -4.54 -9.51 6.37
CA LEU A 339 -4.34 -8.38 5.45
C LEU A 339 -4.96 -7.06 6.00
N PRO A 340 -4.46 -5.89 5.57
CA PRO A 340 -5.08 -4.60 5.87
C PRO A 340 -6.58 -4.56 5.51
N PHE A 341 -6.94 -5.12 4.35
CA PHE A 341 -8.31 -5.14 3.83
C PHE A 341 -8.69 -6.53 3.35
N ILE A 342 -9.83 -7.05 3.80
CA ILE A 342 -10.33 -8.39 3.40
C ILE A 342 -11.81 -8.41 3.03
N ASP A 343 -12.56 -7.36 3.37
CA ASP A 343 -14.00 -7.30 3.15
C ASP A 343 -14.29 -6.48 1.90
N PRO A 344 -14.76 -7.11 0.80
CA PRO A 344 -15.07 -6.38 -0.41
C PRO A 344 -16.22 -5.37 -0.22
N GLU A 345 -17.06 -5.52 0.82
CA GLU A 345 -18.15 -4.57 1.13
C GLU A 345 -17.67 -3.14 1.43
N ILE A 346 -16.39 -2.93 1.74
CA ILE A 346 -15.86 -1.58 1.98
C ILE A 346 -15.88 -0.70 0.72
N LEU A 347 -15.74 -1.31 -0.47
CA LEU A 347 -15.78 -0.60 -1.75
C LEU A 347 -17.04 -0.89 -2.56
N LYS A 348 -17.57 -2.13 -2.47
CA LYS A 348 -18.69 -2.59 -3.29
C LYS A 348 -18.47 -2.41 -4.79
N GLY A 349 -17.20 -2.50 -5.25
CA GLY A 349 -16.82 -2.23 -6.64
C GLY A 349 -17.68 -2.98 -7.65
N TRP A 350 -18.00 -4.25 -7.39
CA TRP A 350 -18.82 -5.10 -8.28
C TRP A 350 -20.23 -4.55 -8.57
N THR A 351 -20.76 -3.66 -7.71
CA THR A 351 -22.09 -3.05 -7.89
C THR A 351 -22.07 -1.85 -8.83
N LYS A 352 -20.89 -1.30 -9.14
CA LYS A 352 -20.71 -0.03 -9.84
C LYS A 352 -20.74 -0.19 -11.36
N THR A 353 -21.77 -0.86 -11.88
CA THR A 353 -21.89 -1.28 -13.30
C THR A 353 -21.78 -0.15 -14.32
N LYS A 354 -22.09 1.11 -13.95
CA LYS A 354 -21.86 2.28 -14.81
C LYS A 354 -20.39 2.48 -15.18
N TYR A 355 -19.47 2.02 -14.35
CA TYR A 355 -18.02 2.21 -14.51
C TYR A 355 -17.30 0.93 -14.97
N LEU A 356 -18.03 -0.18 -15.13
CA LEU A 356 -17.45 -1.49 -15.41
C LEU A 356 -17.94 -1.98 -16.78
N ASN A 357 -17.03 -2.56 -17.55
CA ASN A 357 -17.38 -3.24 -18.78
C ASN A 357 -17.99 -4.63 -18.50
N GLY A 358 -17.57 -5.27 -17.42
CA GLY A 358 -18.07 -6.56 -16.96
C GLY A 358 -19.22 -6.46 -15.95
N THR A 359 -19.98 -7.55 -15.84
CA THR A 359 -20.92 -7.75 -14.72
C THR A 359 -20.28 -8.68 -13.70
N TYR A 360 -20.27 -8.27 -12.43
CA TYR A 360 -19.60 -8.99 -11.36
C TYR A 360 -20.54 -9.27 -10.18
N ASN A 361 -20.32 -10.40 -9.54
CA ASN A 361 -20.96 -10.73 -8.26
C ASN A 361 -20.03 -10.39 -7.10
N LYS A 362 -20.61 -10.26 -5.89
CA LYS A 362 -19.83 -10.10 -4.66
C LYS A 362 -18.74 -11.17 -4.56
N PRO A 363 -17.46 -10.79 -4.36
CA PRO A 363 -16.41 -11.75 -4.10
C PRO A 363 -16.67 -12.52 -2.80
N VAL A 364 -16.59 -13.84 -2.85
CA VAL A 364 -16.70 -14.72 -1.68
C VAL A 364 -15.46 -15.59 -1.62
N PHE A 365 -14.56 -15.27 -0.71
CA PHE A 365 -13.32 -16.00 -0.53
C PHE A 365 -13.57 -17.37 0.12
N LYS A 366 -12.86 -18.39 -0.38
CA LYS A 366 -12.76 -19.71 0.24
C LYS A 366 -11.34 -20.22 0.06
N ILE A 367 -10.67 -20.55 1.17
CA ILE A 367 -9.34 -21.16 1.11
C ILE A 367 -9.45 -22.61 0.61
N ASN A 368 -8.47 -23.03 -0.19
CA ASN A 368 -8.28 -24.44 -0.50
C ASN A 368 -7.62 -25.14 0.69
N ASN A 369 -8.18 -26.25 1.17
CA ASN A 369 -7.61 -27.02 2.28
C ASN A 369 -6.19 -27.53 2.00
N ASN A 370 -5.80 -27.64 0.72
CA ASN A 370 -4.46 -28.03 0.29
C ASN A 370 -3.50 -26.83 0.14
N ASN A 371 -3.87 -25.63 0.59
CA ASN A 371 -2.96 -24.49 0.58
C ASN A 371 -1.70 -24.81 1.42
N PRO A 372 -0.48 -24.71 0.85
CA PRO A 372 0.75 -25.11 1.55
C PRO A 372 1.00 -24.38 2.87
N PHE A 373 0.66 -23.09 2.94
CA PHE A 373 0.82 -22.31 4.18
C PHE A 373 -0.23 -22.71 5.23
N LEU A 374 -1.46 -23.02 4.82
CA LEU A 374 -2.47 -23.55 5.74
C LEU A 374 -2.05 -24.91 6.32
N LEU A 375 -1.53 -25.81 5.50
CA LEU A 375 -1.06 -27.12 5.95
C LEU A 375 0.14 -27.00 6.89
N LYS A 376 1.09 -26.12 6.57
CA LYS A 376 2.30 -25.88 7.36
C LYS A 376 2.02 -25.20 8.69
N TYR A 377 1.29 -24.07 8.66
CA TYR A 377 1.10 -23.20 9.82
C TYR A 377 -0.24 -23.40 10.54
N LYS A 378 -1.15 -24.23 10.01
CA LYS A 378 -2.39 -24.68 10.68
C LYS A 378 -3.27 -23.55 11.22
N GLY A 379 -3.30 -22.40 10.55
CA GLY A 379 -4.10 -21.23 10.96
C GLY A 379 -3.38 -20.29 11.94
N GLU A 380 -2.08 -20.49 12.18
CA GLU A 380 -1.22 -19.60 12.96
C GLU A 380 -0.36 -18.68 12.07
N GLY A 381 0.38 -17.77 12.69
CA GLY A 381 1.35 -16.93 11.97
C GLY A 381 0.80 -15.59 11.47
N LYS A 382 -0.25 -15.05 12.11
CA LYS A 382 -0.62 -13.64 11.95
C LYS A 382 0.56 -12.76 12.36
N TRP A 383 0.73 -11.62 11.71
CA TRP A 383 1.78 -10.67 12.10
C TRP A 383 1.41 -9.86 13.36
N ASN A 384 0.19 -10.00 13.90
CA ASN A 384 -0.26 -9.19 15.03
C ASN A 384 0.30 -9.67 16.36
#